data_AF-A0A3G5T6I6-F1
#
_entry.id   AF-A0A3G5T6I6-F1
#
_cell.length_a   1.000
_cell.length_b   1.000
_cell.length_c   1.000
_cell.angle_alpha   90.00
_cell.angle_beta   90.00
_cell.angle_gamma   90.00
#
_symmetry.space_group_name_H-M   'P 1'
#
loop_
_entity.id
_entity.type
_entity.pdbx_description
1 polymer ?
#
loop_
_entity_poly.entity_id
_entity_poly.type
_entity_poly.pdbx_seq_one_letter_code
_entity_poly.pdbx_strand_id
1 'polypeptide(L)'
;MDGLMDHHSCHAQLPEVITMTRKPKIDDTTTIRDINLDQEEVHFQGERLTEQRAEQVAEETLAKLRNKNLIPGGKSLSGGGKHSPTVQFRVPEELREEVERRAAAEGVSVSKFARHALEEYLKAS
;
A
#
# COMPACT_ATOMS: atom_id res chain seq x y z
N MET A 1 14.23 44.47 -47.45
CA MET A 1 15.18 43.39 -47.74
C MET A 1 16.41 43.71 -46.91
N ASP A 2 16.79 43.02 -45.83
CA ASP A 2 16.53 41.70 -45.26
C ASP A 2 16.88 41.85 -43.75
N GLY A 3 16.47 41.03 -42.79
CA GLY A 3 15.80 39.74 -42.78
C GLY A 3 15.53 39.37 -41.32
N LEU A 4 14.55 38.48 -41.13
CA LEU A 4 14.20 37.89 -39.84
C LEU A 4 15.40 37.13 -39.25
N MET A 5 15.69 37.34 -37.97
CA MET A 5 16.30 36.32 -37.12
C MET A 5 15.46 36.20 -35.86
N ASP A 6 14.45 35.33 -35.95
CA ASP A 6 13.74 34.80 -34.79
C ASP A 6 14.76 34.05 -33.92
N HIS A 7 15.20 34.70 -32.86
CA HIS A 7 15.83 34.03 -31.73
C HIS A 7 14.77 33.13 -31.09
N HIS A 8 14.66 31.90 -31.61
CA HIS A 8 14.04 30.79 -30.91
C HIS A 8 14.81 30.60 -29.60
N SER A 9 14.27 31.22 -28.55
CA SER A 9 14.65 30.98 -27.17
C SER A 9 14.32 29.52 -26.87
N CYS A 10 15.33 28.65 -26.96
CA CYS A 10 15.27 27.31 -26.41
C CYS A 10 15.10 27.44 -24.89
N HIS A 11 13.85 27.49 -24.43
CA HIS A 11 13.51 27.14 -23.05
C HIS A 11 13.89 25.68 -22.85
N ALA A 12 15.09 25.44 -22.30
CA ALA A 12 15.41 24.16 -21.69
C ALA A 12 14.45 24.00 -20.50
N GLN A 13 13.34 23.31 -20.75
CA GLN A 13 12.41 22.90 -19.72
C GLN A 13 13.19 21.98 -18.77
N LEU A 14 13.61 22.51 -17.61
CA LEU A 14 14.19 21.69 -16.55
C LEU A 14 13.16 20.60 -16.21
N PRO A 15 13.56 19.31 -16.12
CA PRO A 15 12.62 18.28 -15.74
C PRO A 15 12.08 18.59 -14.33
N GLU A 16 10.76 18.52 -14.15
CA GLU A 16 10.16 18.61 -12.82
C GLU A 16 10.68 17.44 -11.98
N VAL A 17 11.63 17.71 -11.08
CA VAL A 17 12.16 16.71 -10.17
C VAL A 17 11.13 16.47 -9.07
N ILE A 18 10.47 15.30 -9.07
CA ILE A 18 9.48 14.94 -8.06
C ILE A 18 10.21 14.33 -6.87
N THR A 19 10.26 15.04 -5.75
CA THR A 19 10.95 14.58 -4.53
C THR A 19 9.94 14.09 -3.48
N MET A 20 9.96 12.78 -3.18
CA MET A 20 9.10 12.18 -2.15
C MET A 20 9.79 12.22 -0.78
N THR A 21 9.59 13.31 -0.04
CA THR A 21 10.15 13.49 1.32
C THR A 21 9.18 13.09 2.44
N ARG A 22 7.87 12.95 2.15
CA ARG A 22 6.83 12.53 3.11
C ARG A 22 5.80 11.63 2.45
N LYS A 23 5.13 10.79 3.25
CA LYS A 23 3.97 10.01 2.77
C LYS A 23 2.83 10.95 2.39
N PRO A 24 2.32 10.93 1.14
CA PRO A 24 1.16 11.72 0.75
C PRO A 24 -0.10 11.22 1.46
N LYS A 25 -1.00 12.13 1.83
CA LYS A 25 -2.37 11.77 2.24
C LYS A 25 -3.16 11.54 0.96
N ILE A 26 -3.67 10.33 0.78
CA ILE A 26 -4.53 9.97 -0.35
C ILE A 26 -5.98 10.09 0.14
N ASP A 27 -6.73 11.01 -0.44
CA ASP A 27 -8.17 11.20 -0.25
C ASP A 27 -8.91 11.10 -1.59
N ASP A 28 -10.24 11.18 -1.59
CA ASP A 28 -11.09 10.96 -2.77
C ASP A 28 -10.86 11.99 -3.90
N THR A 29 -10.12 13.08 -3.66
CA THR A 29 -9.73 14.08 -4.67
C THR A 29 -8.33 13.86 -5.25
N THR A 30 -7.59 12.85 -4.76
CA THR A 30 -6.22 12.56 -5.20
C THR A 30 -6.20 11.86 -6.55
N THR A 31 -5.52 12.44 -7.54
CA THR A 31 -5.31 11.78 -8.84
C THR A 31 -4.05 10.92 -8.77
N ILE A 32 -4.21 9.62 -9.00
CA ILE A 32 -3.10 8.66 -9.11
C ILE A 32 -2.81 8.43 -10.59
N ARG A 33 -1.54 8.55 -10.98
CA ARG A 33 -1.06 8.24 -12.32
C ARG A 33 0.08 7.26 -12.23
N ASP A 34 0.11 6.33 -13.17
CA ASP A 34 1.23 5.40 -13.36
C ASP A 34 2.28 6.10 -14.21
N ILE A 35 3.53 6.13 -13.74
CA ILE A 35 4.67 6.80 -14.38
C ILE A 35 5.84 5.82 -14.47
N ASN A 36 6.59 5.88 -15.57
CA ASN A 36 7.79 5.07 -15.75
C ASN A 36 8.99 5.73 -15.05
N LEU A 37 9.52 5.10 -14.01
CA LEU A 37 10.58 5.63 -13.15
C LEU A 37 11.95 5.71 -13.84
N ASP A 38 12.14 5.01 -14.96
CA ASP A 38 13.38 5.10 -15.74
C ASP A 38 13.39 6.35 -16.63
N GLN A 39 12.21 6.82 -17.04
CA GLN A 39 12.03 7.99 -17.92
C GLN A 39 11.82 9.28 -17.13
N GLU A 40 11.11 9.21 -16.00
CA GLU A 40 10.85 10.37 -15.13
C GLU A 40 11.82 10.44 -13.97
N GLU A 41 12.24 11.66 -13.59
CA GLU A 41 13.20 11.87 -12.52
C GLU A 41 12.48 12.00 -11.16
N VAL A 42 12.25 10.85 -10.53
CA VAL A 42 11.67 10.76 -9.18
C VAL A 42 12.77 10.45 -8.17
N HIS A 43 12.77 11.16 -7.04
CA HIS A 43 13.71 10.91 -5.93
C HIS A 43 12.98 10.44 -4.69
N PHE A 44 13.47 9.34 -4.10
CA PHE A 44 12.98 8.76 -2.85
C PHE A 44 14.09 8.75 -1.81
N GLN A 45 13.85 9.38 -0.66
CA GLN A 45 14.84 9.53 0.42
C GLN A 45 16.18 10.18 -0.01
N GLY A 46 16.14 11.03 -1.05
CA GLY A 46 17.33 11.72 -1.58
C GLY A 46 18.12 10.92 -2.61
N GLU A 47 17.69 9.70 -2.96
CA GLU A 47 18.24 8.90 -4.05
C GLU A 47 17.27 8.86 -5.23
N ARG A 48 17.80 8.81 -6.47
CA ARG A 48 16.99 8.60 -7.67
C ARG A 48 16.31 7.24 -7.62
N LEU A 49 15.00 7.22 -7.78
CA LEU A 49 14.20 6.02 -7.87
C LEU A 49 14.09 5.63 -9.34
N THR A 50 14.69 4.49 -9.69
CA THR A 50 14.50 3.80 -10.98
C THR A 50 13.61 2.57 -10.75
N GLU A 51 13.13 1.94 -11.82
CA GLU A 51 12.30 0.71 -11.71
C GLU A 51 13.03 -0.38 -10.92
N GLN A 52 14.30 -0.62 -11.29
CA GLN A 52 15.17 -1.58 -10.60
C GLN A 52 15.34 -1.24 -9.11
N ARG A 53 15.46 0.05 -8.76
CA ARG A 53 15.63 0.46 -7.37
C ARG A 53 14.33 0.33 -6.58
N ALA A 54 13.20 0.62 -7.21
CA ALA A 54 11.89 0.42 -6.62
C ALA A 54 11.66 -1.05 -6.25
N GLU A 55 12.03 -1.98 -7.13
CA GLU A 55 11.96 -3.42 -6.87
C GLU A 55 12.84 -3.83 -5.68
N GLN A 56 14.09 -3.37 -5.63
CA GLN A 56 14.99 -3.64 -4.50
C GLN A 56 14.43 -3.14 -3.16
N VAL A 57 13.87 -1.92 -3.13
CA VAL A 57 13.26 -1.35 -1.93
C VAL A 57 12.04 -2.17 -1.49
N ALA A 58 11.24 -2.66 -2.44
CA ALA A 58 10.11 -3.54 -2.15
C ALA A 58 10.57 -4.87 -1.55
N GLU A 59 11.57 -5.53 -2.13
CA GLU A 59 12.13 -6.78 -1.62
C GLU A 59 12.72 -6.63 -0.23
N GLU A 60 13.52 -5.59 0.02
CA GLU A 60 14.07 -5.29 1.34
C GLU A 60 12.97 -5.08 2.38
N THR A 61 11.90 -4.37 2.00
CA THR A 61 10.77 -4.10 2.88
C THR A 61 10.03 -5.39 3.21
N LEU A 62 9.77 -6.25 2.21
CA LEU A 62 9.14 -7.55 2.42
C LEU A 62 10.02 -8.46 3.29
N ALA A 63 11.34 -8.47 3.09
CA ALA A 63 12.27 -9.22 3.92
C ALA A 63 12.25 -8.74 5.37
N LYS A 64 12.22 -7.42 5.61
CA LYS A 64 12.11 -6.81 6.95
C LYS A 64 10.78 -7.15 7.62
N LEU A 65 9.68 -7.19 6.87
CA LEU A 65 8.35 -7.55 7.41
C LEU A 65 8.26 -9.03 7.76
N ARG A 66 8.80 -9.91 6.89
CA ARG A 66 8.91 -11.35 7.14
C ARG A 66 9.70 -11.64 8.42
N ASN A 67 10.83 -10.96 8.60
CA ASN A 67 11.67 -11.11 9.81
C ASN A 67 10.97 -10.66 11.10
N LYS A 68 9.90 -9.87 11.01
CA LYS A 68 9.13 -9.39 12.16
C LYS A 68 7.83 -10.18 12.38
N ASN A 69 7.60 -11.28 11.65
CA ASN A 69 6.32 -11.99 11.61
C ASN A 69 5.11 -11.07 11.36
N LEU A 70 5.35 -9.91 10.73
CA LEU A 70 4.31 -8.96 10.39
C LEU A 70 3.75 -9.37 9.04
N ILE A 71 2.50 -9.84 9.03
CA ILE A 71 1.75 -10.03 7.78
C ILE A 71 1.45 -8.62 7.23
N PRO A 72 2.01 -8.23 6.07
CA PRO A 72 1.69 -6.95 5.46
C PRO A 72 0.19 -6.91 5.11
N GLY A 73 -0.53 -5.84 5.48
CA GLY A 73 -1.85 -5.56 4.91
C GLY A 73 -3.09 -5.67 5.80
N GLY A 74 -2.95 -5.67 7.13
CA GLY A 74 -4.11 -5.41 7.99
C GLY A 74 -4.46 -3.92 8.01
N LYS A 75 -5.36 -3.45 7.12
CA LYS A 75 -5.98 -2.12 7.30
C LYS A 75 -6.66 -2.08 8.67
N SER A 76 -6.44 -1.01 9.45
CA SER A 76 -7.26 -0.74 10.63
C SER A 76 -8.74 -0.74 10.21
N LEU A 77 -9.57 -1.58 10.84
CA LEU A 77 -11.00 -1.68 10.53
C LEU A 77 -11.78 -0.46 11.04
N SER A 78 -11.14 0.36 11.87
CA SER A 78 -11.59 1.67 12.31
C SER A 78 -10.84 2.74 11.51
N GLY A 79 -11.59 3.47 10.68
CA GLY A 79 -11.11 4.72 10.08
C GLY A 79 -10.77 5.76 11.16
N GLY A 80 -9.83 6.66 10.87
CA GLY A 80 -9.56 7.83 11.71
C GLY A 80 -8.60 7.63 12.90
N GLY A 81 -7.72 6.62 12.85
CA GLY A 81 -6.65 6.45 13.85
C GLY A 81 -7.12 5.98 15.24
N LYS A 82 -8.38 5.56 15.37
CA LYS A 82 -8.90 4.87 16.56
C LYS A 82 -8.63 3.38 16.46
N HIS A 83 -8.43 2.69 17.59
CA HIS A 83 -8.36 1.22 17.60
C HIS A 83 -9.70 0.59 17.23
N SER A 84 -9.65 -0.54 16.53
CA SER A 84 -10.84 -1.28 16.16
C SER A 84 -11.45 -1.96 17.40
N PRO A 85 -12.78 -1.92 17.58
CA PRO A 85 -13.43 -2.60 18.69
C PRO A 85 -13.16 -4.11 18.62
N THR A 86 -12.89 -4.71 19.78
CA THR A 86 -12.60 -6.15 19.89
C THR A 86 -13.75 -6.85 20.58
N VAL A 87 -14.21 -7.96 19.99
CA VAL A 87 -15.21 -8.86 20.59
C VAL A 87 -14.49 -10.12 21.05
N GLN A 88 -14.61 -10.46 22.34
CA GLN A 88 -14.07 -11.69 22.91
C GLN A 88 -15.22 -12.57 23.37
N PHE A 89 -15.17 -13.86 23.02
CA PHE A 89 -16.16 -14.85 23.42
C PHE A 89 -15.49 -16.18 23.72
N ARG A 90 -16.14 -17.01 24.53
CA ARG A 90 -15.67 -18.37 24.83
C ARG A 90 -16.25 -19.33 23.82
N VAL A 91 -15.44 -20.31 23.42
CA VAL A 91 -15.83 -21.38 22.52
C VAL A 91 -15.42 -22.73 23.10
N PRO A 92 -16.13 -23.82 22.78
CA PRO A 92 -15.61 -25.17 22.98
C PRO A 92 -14.27 -25.35 22.25
N GLU A 93 -13.40 -26.20 22.80
CA GLU A 93 -12.08 -26.48 22.25
C GLU A 93 -12.16 -27.02 20.82
N GLU A 94 -13.07 -27.98 20.58
CA GLU A 94 -13.32 -28.57 19.26
C GLU A 94 -13.65 -27.52 18.19
N LEU A 95 -14.43 -26.50 18.56
CA LEU A 95 -14.81 -25.42 17.65
C LEU A 95 -13.61 -24.52 17.33
N ARG A 96 -12.74 -24.26 18.32
CA ARG A 96 -11.53 -23.47 18.11
C ARG A 96 -10.58 -24.16 17.13
N GLU A 97 -10.37 -25.46 17.30
CA GLU A 97 -9.52 -26.23 16.39
C GLU A 97 -10.09 -26.26 14.97
N GLU A 98 -11.39 -26.44 14.81
CA GLU A 98 -12.03 -26.45 13.50
C GLU A 98 -11.89 -25.10 12.78
N VAL A 99 -12.03 -24.00 13.51
CA VAL A 99 -11.80 -22.65 12.98
C VAL A 99 -10.34 -22.48 12.54
N GLU A 100 -9.38 -22.95 13.33
CA GLU A 100 -7.96 -22.88 12.98
C GLU A 100 -7.64 -23.68 11.72
N ARG A 101 -8.18 -24.89 11.60
CA ARG A 101 -8.03 -25.74 10.40
C ARG A 101 -8.60 -25.06 9.16
N ARG A 102 -9.83 -24.52 9.23
CA ARG A 102 -10.47 -23.86 8.08
C ARG A 102 -9.78 -22.57 7.69
N ALA A 103 -9.40 -21.74 8.68
CA ALA A 103 -8.66 -20.52 8.43
C ALA A 103 -7.32 -20.81 7.73
N ALA A 104 -6.61 -21.85 8.15
CA ALA A 104 -5.37 -22.29 7.51
C ALA A 104 -5.60 -22.79 6.07
N ALA A 105 -6.66 -23.57 5.83
CA ALA A 105 -7.01 -24.05 4.49
C ALA A 105 -7.35 -22.92 3.51
N GLU A 106 -7.98 -21.85 4.01
CA GLU A 106 -8.31 -20.65 3.23
C GLU A 106 -7.17 -19.61 3.16
N GLY A 107 -6.05 -19.86 3.86
CA GLY A 107 -4.91 -18.94 3.89
C GLY A 107 -5.21 -17.60 4.60
N VAL A 108 -6.18 -17.58 5.51
CA VAL A 108 -6.59 -16.39 6.27
C VAL A 108 -6.31 -16.55 7.76
N SER A 109 -6.25 -15.43 8.49
CA SER A 109 -6.14 -15.50 9.95
C SER A 109 -7.47 -15.91 10.60
N VAL A 110 -7.40 -16.53 11.78
CA VAL A 110 -8.57 -16.89 12.59
C VAL A 110 -9.50 -15.69 12.81
N SER A 111 -8.94 -14.51 13.12
CA SER A 111 -9.73 -13.29 13.30
C SER A 111 -10.44 -12.85 12.02
N LYS A 112 -9.81 -13.03 10.86
CA LYS A 112 -10.42 -12.70 9.56
C LYS A 112 -11.52 -13.69 9.21
N PHE A 113 -11.30 -14.98 9.43
CA PHE A 113 -12.30 -16.03 9.26
C PHE A 113 -13.54 -15.78 10.14
N ALA A 114 -13.33 -15.57 11.45
CA ALA A 114 -14.40 -15.32 12.40
C ALA A 114 -15.22 -14.05 12.04
N ARG A 115 -14.54 -12.99 11.59
CA ARG A 115 -15.20 -11.78 11.11
C ARG A 115 -16.07 -12.05 9.88
N HIS A 116 -15.56 -12.77 8.88
CA HIS A 116 -16.34 -13.11 7.70
C HIS A 116 -17.57 -13.96 8.05
N ALA A 117 -17.41 -14.96 8.91
CA ALA A 117 -18.54 -15.77 9.38
C ALA A 117 -19.61 -14.92 10.06
N LEU A 118 -19.21 -13.95 10.90
CA LEU A 118 -20.12 -13.02 11.56
C LEU A 118 -20.80 -12.06 10.57
N GLU A 119 -20.05 -11.49 9.63
CA GLU A 119 -20.58 -10.61 8.58
C GLU A 119 -21.61 -11.34 7.70
N GLU A 120 -21.32 -12.58 7.29
CA GLU A 120 -22.25 -13.39 6.49
C GLU A 120 -23.50 -13.79 7.28
N TYR A 121 -23.36 -14.19 8.55
CA TYR A 121 -24.49 -14.47 9.42
C TYR A 121 -25.43 -13.26 9.56
N LEU A 122 -24.86 -12.05 9.73
CA LEU A 122 -25.63 -10.81 9.84
C LEU A 122 -26.29 -10.37 8.54
N LYS A 123 -25.76 -10.75 7.37
CA LYS A 123 -26.41 -10.50 6.07
C LYS A 123 -27.53 -11.49 5.77
N ALA A 124 -27.41 -12.71 6.28
CA ALA A 124 -28.38 -13.78 6.08
C ALA A 124 -29.54 -13.76 7.09
N SER A 125 -29.43 -12.94 8.13
CA SER A 125 -30.47 -12.70 9.15
C SER A 125 -31.33 -11.50 8.79
#